data_AF-A0A1G7XK45-F1
#
_entry.id   AF-A0A1G7XK45-F1
#
_cell.length_a   1.000
_cell.length_b   1.000
_cell.length_c   1.000
_cell.angle_alpha   90.00
_cell.angle_beta   90.00
_cell.angle_gamma   90.00
#
_symmetry.space_group_name_H-M   'P 1'
#
loop_
_entity.id
_entity.type
_entity.pdbx_description
1 polymer ?
#
loop_
_entity_poly.entity_id
_entity_poly.type
_entity_poly.pdbx_seq_one_letter_code
_entity_poly.pdbx_strand_id
1 'polypeptide(L)'
;MPLLDLDKITFGLSKTWAGYLRDWDRTLRSASHPETTRYNYLLAAAQFARYLAEYSPDPDADDAADDPCGVTRAHIEFFQVWMIETGSGATALNKHKGLQAIGVTRSSMDDVPEVVHEVLRGEAERRIVPLLGR
;
A
#
# COMPACT_ATOMS: atom_id res chain seq x y z
N MET A 1 1.47 -14.09 -22.42
CA MET A 1 1.66 -12.70 -21.98
C MET A 1 2.33 -12.75 -20.61
N PRO A 2 3.40 -11.97 -20.36
CA PRO A 2 3.86 -11.76 -18.99
C PRO A 2 2.72 -11.10 -18.19
N LEU A 3 2.47 -11.60 -16.98
CA LEU A 3 1.44 -11.04 -16.07
C LEU A 3 1.89 -9.68 -15.54
N LEU A 4 3.20 -9.46 -15.47
CA LEU A 4 3.80 -8.25 -14.95
C LEU A 4 4.11 -7.25 -16.08
N ASP A 5 3.29 -6.22 -16.17
CA ASP A 5 3.47 -5.07 -17.06
C ASP A 5 3.74 -3.82 -16.19
N LEU A 6 5.02 -3.47 -16.03
CA LEU A 6 5.44 -2.40 -15.13
C LEU A 6 4.97 -1.02 -15.61
N ASP A 7 4.82 -0.81 -16.91
CA ASP A 7 4.35 0.47 -17.44
C ASP A 7 2.87 0.68 -17.12
N LYS A 8 2.06 -0.39 -17.18
CA LYS A 8 0.67 -0.32 -16.71
C LYS A 8 0.56 -0.14 -15.20
N ILE A 9 1.38 -0.84 -14.41
CA ILE A 9 1.33 -0.73 -12.94
C ILE A 9 1.69 0.68 -12.50
N THR A 10 2.72 1.27 -13.10
CA THR A 10 3.26 2.59 -12.74
C THR A 10 2.57 3.76 -13.43
N PHE A 11 1.56 3.50 -14.28
CA PHE A 11 0.82 4.56 -14.96
C PHE A 11 0.17 5.53 -13.96
N GLY A 12 0.37 6.84 -14.18
CA GLY A 12 -0.16 7.91 -13.33
C GLY A 12 0.59 8.14 -12.01
N LEU A 13 1.65 7.37 -11.72
CA LEU A 13 2.50 7.63 -10.55
C LEU A 13 3.55 8.70 -10.84
N SER A 14 4.10 9.31 -9.79
CA SER A 14 5.28 10.15 -9.91
C SER A 14 6.46 9.40 -10.54
N LYS A 15 7.42 10.14 -11.11
CA LYS A 15 8.63 9.54 -11.68
C LYS A 15 9.44 8.78 -10.63
N THR A 16 9.47 9.29 -9.40
CA THR A 16 10.22 8.69 -8.28
C THR A 16 9.59 7.36 -7.85
N TRP A 17 8.27 7.31 -7.68
CA TRP A 17 7.54 6.06 -7.42
C TRP A 17 7.71 5.05 -8.56
N ALA A 18 7.59 5.49 -9.81
CA ALA A 18 7.74 4.64 -10.98
C ALA A 18 9.18 4.08 -11.11
N GLY A 19 10.19 4.84 -10.72
CA GLY A 19 11.58 4.39 -10.64
C GLY A 19 11.78 3.37 -9.52
N TYR A 20 11.33 3.72 -8.31
CA TYR A 20 11.41 2.86 -7.12
C TYR A 20 10.78 1.47 -7.36
N LEU A 21 9.57 1.41 -7.93
CA LEU A 21 8.89 0.13 -8.19
C LEU A 21 9.62 -0.73 -9.23
N ARG A 22 10.31 -0.12 -10.20
CA ARG A 22 11.13 -0.86 -11.17
C ARG A 22 12.38 -1.44 -10.51
N ASP A 23 13.05 -0.69 -9.65
CA ASP A 23 14.21 -1.17 -8.89
C ASP A 23 13.82 -2.24 -7.87
N TRP A 24 12.64 -2.09 -7.27
CA TRP A 24 12.13 -3.07 -6.35
C TRP A 24 11.72 -4.38 -7.06
N ASP A 25 11.15 -4.35 -8.27
CA ASP A 25 10.95 -5.57 -9.08
C ASP A 25 12.26 -6.29 -9.35
N ARG A 26 13.34 -5.56 -9.71
CA ARG A 26 14.68 -6.16 -9.91
C ARG A 26 15.16 -6.85 -8.64
N THR A 27 14.98 -6.22 -7.49
CA THR A 27 15.34 -6.77 -6.17
C THR A 27 14.54 -8.04 -5.88
N LEU A 28 13.21 -8.00 -6.05
CA LEU A 28 12.33 -9.15 -5.82
C LEU A 28 12.67 -10.33 -6.75
N ARG A 29 13.03 -10.04 -8.00
CA ARG A 29 13.47 -11.03 -8.98
C ARG A 29 14.78 -11.69 -8.57
N SER A 30 15.74 -10.91 -8.06
CA SER A 30 17.01 -11.44 -7.57
C SER A 30 16.84 -12.35 -6.35
N ALA A 31 15.84 -12.07 -5.52
CA ALA A 31 15.43 -12.91 -4.39
C ALA A 31 14.54 -14.11 -4.79
N SER A 32 14.40 -14.40 -6.10
CA SER A 32 13.62 -15.54 -6.62
C SER A 32 12.13 -15.53 -6.26
N HIS A 33 11.52 -14.35 -6.02
CA HIS A 33 10.07 -14.28 -5.84
C HIS A 33 9.32 -14.60 -7.15
N PRO A 34 8.28 -15.45 -7.13
CA PRO A 34 7.47 -15.74 -8.32
C PRO A 34 6.80 -14.51 -8.93
N GLU A 35 6.55 -14.53 -10.25
CA GLU A 35 5.97 -13.38 -10.98
C GLU A 35 4.62 -12.92 -10.41
N THR A 36 3.77 -13.85 -9.98
CA THR A 36 2.49 -13.56 -9.34
C THR A 36 2.65 -12.84 -7.99
N THR A 37 3.64 -13.24 -7.19
CA THR A 37 3.98 -12.58 -5.92
C THR A 37 4.50 -11.17 -6.17
N ARG A 38 5.43 -11.00 -7.13
CA ARG A 38 5.97 -9.68 -7.48
C ARG A 38 4.86 -8.75 -7.97
N TYR A 39 3.99 -9.24 -8.86
CA TYR A 39 2.82 -8.50 -9.34
C TYR A 39 1.94 -8.00 -8.19
N ASN A 40 1.61 -8.86 -7.24
CA ASN A 40 0.76 -8.48 -6.11
C ASN A 40 1.40 -7.39 -5.23
N TYR A 41 2.71 -7.47 -4.98
CA TYR A 41 3.43 -6.48 -4.18
C TYR A 41 3.51 -5.13 -4.88
N LEU A 42 3.90 -5.14 -6.16
CA LEU A 42 4.03 -3.94 -6.96
C LEU A 42 2.68 -3.25 -7.19
N LEU A 43 1.61 -4.04 -7.39
CA LEU A 43 0.25 -3.50 -7.51
C LEU A 43 -0.22 -2.85 -6.20
N ALA A 44 0.05 -3.48 -5.05
CA ALA A 44 -0.30 -2.92 -3.75
C ALA A 44 0.39 -1.57 -3.53
N ALA A 45 1.68 -1.47 -3.82
CA ALA A 45 2.44 -0.23 -3.70
C ALA A 45 1.97 0.85 -4.69
N ALA A 46 1.66 0.48 -5.93
CA ALA A 46 1.11 1.43 -6.90
C ALA A 46 -0.26 1.99 -6.48
N GLN A 47 -1.12 1.16 -5.89
CA GLN A 47 -2.41 1.62 -5.37
C GLN A 47 -2.25 2.49 -4.14
N PHE A 48 -1.27 2.20 -3.29
CA PHE A 48 -0.94 3.06 -2.16
C PHE A 48 -0.44 4.44 -2.60
N ALA A 49 0.46 4.50 -3.58
CA ALA A 49 0.93 5.78 -4.14
C ALA A 49 -0.23 6.61 -4.74
N ARG A 50 -1.18 5.97 -5.44
CA ARG A 50 -2.39 6.66 -5.92
C ARG A 50 -3.29 7.12 -4.79
N TYR A 51 -3.41 6.33 -3.74
CA TYR A 51 -4.14 6.72 -2.54
C TYR A 51 -3.58 8.00 -1.92
N LEU A 52 -2.26 8.09 -1.77
CA LEU A 52 -1.60 9.27 -1.23
C LEU A 52 -1.92 10.51 -2.07
N ALA A 53 -1.89 10.38 -3.40
CA ALA A 53 -2.12 11.50 -4.31
C ALA A 53 -3.58 11.98 -4.40
N GLU A 54 -4.56 11.07 -4.25
CA GLU A 54 -5.96 11.36 -4.59
C GLU A 54 -6.93 11.33 -3.41
N TYR A 55 -6.64 10.53 -2.38
CA TYR A 55 -7.64 10.17 -1.36
C TYR A 55 -7.13 10.34 0.08
N SER A 56 -5.83 10.56 0.28
CA SER A 56 -5.29 10.73 1.63
C SER A 56 -5.80 12.03 2.26
N PRO A 57 -6.35 11.98 3.49
CA PRO A 57 -6.74 13.17 4.22
C PRO A 57 -5.55 13.85 4.93
N ASP A 58 -4.37 13.22 4.89
CA ASP A 58 -3.16 13.71 5.54
C ASP A 58 -2.57 14.91 4.76
N PRO A 59 -2.41 16.10 5.37
CA PRO A 59 -1.84 17.27 4.71
C PRO A 59 -0.39 17.07 4.24
N ASP A 60 0.33 16.10 4.80
CA ASP A 60 1.72 15.78 4.42
C ASP A 60 1.76 14.65 3.36
N ALA A 61 0.61 14.22 2.82
CA ALA A 61 0.53 13.14 1.85
C ALA A 61 1.15 13.48 0.49
N ASP A 62 1.20 14.75 0.10
CA ASP A 62 1.74 15.19 -1.19
C ASP A 62 3.22 14.82 -1.35
N ASP A 63 4.02 15.01 -0.30
CA ASP A 63 5.44 14.64 -0.30
C ASP A 63 5.62 13.12 -0.43
N ALA A 64 4.77 12.34 0.24
CA ALA A 64 4.79 10.88 0.15
C ALA A 64 4.22 10.35 -1.17
N ALA A 65 3.29 11.08 -1.79
CA ALA A 65 2.74 10.79 -3.10
C ALA A 65 3.78 11.05 -4.22
N ASP A 66 4.69 12.00 -4.03
CA ASP A 66 5.80 12.24 -4.96
C ASP A 66 6.99 11.34 -4.68
N ASP A 67 7.43 11.18 -3.43
CA ASP A 67 8.59 10.39 -3.03
C ASP A 67 8.25 9.27 -2.03
N PRO A 68 8.50 7.99 -2.37
CA PRO A 68 8.38 6.88 -1.43
C PRO A 68 9.11 7.11 -0.09
N CYS A 69 10.17 7.91 -0.02
CA CYS A 69 10.90 8.20 1.21
C CYS A 69 10.11 9.06 2.21
N GLY A 70 9.08 9.79 1.75
CA GLY A 70 8.16 10.54 2.60
C GLY A 70 7.06 9.67 3.24
N VAL A 71 6.97 8.39 2.87
CA VAL A 71 5.96 7.49 3.43
C VAL A 71 6.20 7.24 4.92
N THR A 72 5.19 7.57 5.71
CA THR A 72 5.16 7.29 7.15
C THR A 72 4.31 6.07 7.46
N ARG A 73 4.40 5.61 8.71
CA ARG A 73 3.48 4.58 9.24
C ARG A 73 2.02 5.03 9.19
N ALA A 74 1.75 6.30 9.49
CA ALA A 74 0.40 6.85 9.51
C ALA A 74 -0.26 6.75 8.13
N HIS A 75 0.46 7.10 7.06
CA HIS A 75 0.01 6.94 5.68
C HIS A 75 -0.47 5.51 5.38
N ILE A 76 0.27 4.51 5.86
CA ILE A 76 -0.02 3.10 5.62
C ILE A 76 -1.22 2.62 6.44
N GLU A 77 -1.40 3.14 7.66
CA GLU A 77 -2.58 2.88 8.49
C GLU A 77 -3.84 3.50 7.87
N PHE A 78 -3.78 4.76 7.43
CA PHE A 78 -4.89 5.43 6.74
C PHE A 78 -5.27 4.73 5.43
N PHE A 79 -4.28 4.28 4.65
CA PHE A 79 -4.56 3.49 3.45
C PHE A 79 -5.28 2.18 3.75
N GLN A 80 -4.94 1.51 4.86
CA GLN A 80 -5.63 0.27 5.26
C GLN A 80 -7.08 0.53 5.63
N VAL A 81 -7.33 1.58 6.42
CA VAL A 81 -8.69 2.00 6.77
C VAL A 81 -9.48 2.30 5.49
N TRP A 82 -8.91 3.11 4.60
CA TRP A 82 -9.54 3.44 3.32
C TRP A 82 -9.82 2.21 2.45
N MET A 83 -8.90 1.24 2.39
CA MET A 83 -9.10 -0.03 1.67
C MET A 83 -10.23 -0.89 2.26
N ILE A 84 -10.45 -0.82 3.58
CA ILE A 84 -11.55 -1.51 4.26
C ILE A 84 -12.87 -0.80 3.98
N GLU A 85 -12.88 0.54 3.99
CA GLU A 85 -14.08 1.35 3.77
C GLU A 85 -14.54 1.32 2.30
N THR A 86 -13.62 1.31 1.35
CA THR A 86 -13.91 1.34 -0.09
C THR A 86 -13.91 -0.02 -0.76
N GLY A 87 -13.48 -1.08 -0.06
CA GLY A 87 -13.26 -2.42 -0.60
C GLY A 87 -13.69 -3.54 0.35
N SER A 88 -13.11 -4.73 0.18
CA SER A 88 -13.30 -5.85 1.11
C SER A 88 -12.08 -6.01 2.03
N GLY A 89 -12.30 -6.35 3.31
CA GLY A 89 -11.22 -6.54 4.28
C GLY A 89 -10.18 -7.60 3.86
N ALA A 90 -10.57 -8.62 3.09
CA ALA A 90 -9.65 -9.61 2.53
C ALA A 90 -8.69 -9.01 1.48
N THR A 91 -9.13 -7.98 0.76
CA THR A 91 -8.31 -7.24 -0.20
C THR A 91 -7.31 -6.33 0.52
N ALA A 92 -7.71 -5.73 1.65
CA ALA A 92 -6.86 -4.90 2.49
C ALA A 92 -5.69 -5.71 3.09
N LEU A 93 -5.94 -6.93 3.59
CA LEU A 93 -4.88 -7.77 4.18
C LEU A 93 -3.81 -8.19 3.16
N ASN A 94 -4.23 -8.63 1.98
CA ASN A 94 -3.28 -9.05 0.93
C ASN A 94 -2.39 -7.89 0.47
N LYS A 95 -2.91 -6.65 0.49
CA LYS A 95 -2.13 -5.45 0.17
C LYS A 95 -1.25 -5.01 1.32
N HIS A 96 -1.70 -5.16 2.57
CA HIS A 96 -0.89 -4.88 3.75
C HIS A 96 0.40 -5.71 3.77
N LYS A 97 0.34 -7.01 3.47
CA LYS A 97 1.54 -7.85 3.33
C LYS A 97 2.47 -7.40 2.21
N GLY A 98 1.91 -6.93 1.10
CA GLY A 98 2.68 -6.34 0.00
C GLY A 98 3.36 -5.04 0.41
N LEU A 99 2.70 -4.21 1.22
CA LEU A 99 3.27 -2.99 1.76
C LEU A 99 4.31 -3.26 2.85
N GLN A 100 4.17 -4.29 3.69
CA GLN A 100 5.25 -4.71 4.60
C GLN A 100 6.52 -5.14 3.87
N ALA A 101 6.38 -5.72 2.67
CA ALA A 101 7.52 -6.09 1.85
C ALA A 101 8.21 -4.88 1.21
N ILE A 102 7.54 -3.71 1.12
CA ILE A 102 8.14 -2.48 0.61
C ILE A 102 9.16 -2.01 1.65
N GLY A 103 10.45 -2.03 1.30
CA GLY A 103 11.53 -1.79 2.26
C GLY A 103 11.51 -0.42 2.94
N VAL A 104 10.60 0.47 2.55
CA VAL A 104 10.39 1.81 3.11
C VAL A 104 10.01 1.75 4.60
N THR A 105 9.35 0.69 5.06
CA THR A 105 8.93 0.54 6.47
C THR A 105 9.67 -0.53 7.25
N ARG A 106 10.82 -1.01 6.75
CA ARG A 106 11.53 -2.18 7.32
C ARG A 106 11.99 -2.03 8.78
N SER A 107 11.86 -0.85 9.39
CA SER A 107 12.11 -0.61 10.82
C SER A 107 10.85 -0.22 11.62
N SER A 108 9.67 -0.16 11.00
CA SER A 108 8.44 0.45 11.56
C SER A 108 7.22 -0.50 11.60
N MET A 109 7.32 -1.70 11.01
CA MET A 109 6.14 -2.51 10.64
C MET A 109 6.26 -3.98 11.02
N ASP A 110 6.85 -4.26 12.19
CA ASP A 110 6.79 -5.60 12.80
C ASP A 110 5.40 -5.93 13.36
N ASP A 111 4.52 -4.93 13.54
CA ASP A 111 3.14 -5.11 14.00
C ASP A 111 2.12 -4.82 12.89
N VAL A 112 1.21 -5.77 12.67
CA VAL A 112 -0.03 -5.54 11.91
C VAL A 112 -0.93 -4.65 12.78
N PRO A 113 -1.43 -3.51 12.29
CA PRO A 113 -2.29 -2.64 13.09
C PRO A 113 -3.51 -3.38 13.65
N GLU A 114 -3.85 -3.16 14.92
CA GLU A 114 -4.96 -3.86 15.62
C GLU A 114 -6.28 -3.77 14.85
N VAL A 115 -6.52 -2.66 14.14
CA VAL A 115 -7.68 -2.47 13.26
C VAL A 115 -7.78 -3.51 12.14
N VAL A 116 -6.65 -3.99 11.61
CA VAL A 116 -6.62 -5.08 10.64
C VAL A 116 -6.96 -6.41 11.30
N HIS A 117 -6.49 -6.64 12.53
CA HIS A 117 -6.85 -7.83 13.30
C HIS A 117 -8.34 -7.87 13.66
N GLU A 118 -8.94 -6.74 14.03
CA GLU A 118 -10.37 -6.60 14.32
C GLU A 118 -11.23 -6.90 13.07
N VAL A 119 -10.80 -6.39 11.91
CA VAL A 119 -11.45 -6.65 10.61
C VAL A 119 -11.33 -8.12 10.20
N LEU A 120 -10.16 -8.73 10.38
CA LEU A 120 -9.97 -10.16 10.07
C LEU A 120 -10.76 -11.10 10.97
N ARG A 121 -10.98 -10.73 12.23
CA ARG A 121 -11.79 -11.51 13.17
C ARG A 121 -13.29 -11.47 12.83
N GLY A 122 -13.70 -10.66 11.85
CA GLY A 122 -15.12 -10.39 11.58
C GLY A 122 -15.78 -9.58 12.69
N GLU A 123 -14.98 -9.04 13.61
CA GLU A 123 -15.39 -8.26 14.78
C GLU A 123 -15.55 -6.77 14.46
N ALA A 124 -15.02 -6.31 13.32
CA ALA A 124 -15.33 -5.00 12.76
C ALA A 124 -16.77 -5.00 12.23
N GLU A 125 -17.72 -5.05 13.14
CA GLU A 125 -19.13 -4.84 12.91
C GLU A 125 -19.33 -3.39 12.46
N ARG A 126 -19.12 -3.10 11.16
CA ARG A 126 -19.33 -1.79 10.49
C ARG A 126 -19.19 -0.60 11.45
N ARG A 127 -18.10 -0.56 12.21
CA ARG A 127 -17.82 0.55 13.10
C ARG A 127 -17.23 1.61 12.20
N ILE A 128 -18.13 2.27 11.48
CA ILE A 128 -17.90 3.58 10.90
C ILE A 128 -17.58 4.46 12.10
N VAL A 129 -16.31 4.47 12.51
CA VAL A 129 -15.82 5.43 13.48
C VAL A 129 -15.82 6.75 12.71
N PRO A 130 -16.63 7.75 13.11
CA PRO A 130 -16.60 9.05 12.47
C PRO A 130 -15.31 9.74 12.88
N LEU A 131 -14.21 9.46 12.18
CA LEU A 131 -12.95 10.22 12.31
C LEU A 131 -12.86 11.37 11.31
N LEU A 132 -13.89 11.57 10.49
CA LEU A 132 -14.12 12.82 9.77
C LEU A 132 -15.07 13.68 10.62
N GLY A 133 -14.48 14.40 11.58
CA GLY A 133 -15.15 15.49 12.26
C GLY A 133 -15.63 16.54 11.25
N ARG A 134 -16.85 17.04 11.50
CA ARG A 134 -17.44 18.20 10.84
C ARG A 134 -16.58 19.45 10.96
#